data_AF-T1BYC0-F1
#
_entry.id   AF-T1BYC0-F1
#
_cell.length_a   1.000
_cell.length_b   1.000
_cell.length_c   1.000
_cell.angle_alpha   90.00
_cell.angle_beta   90.00
_cell.angle_gamma   90.00
#
_symmetry.space_group_name_H-M   'P 1'
#
loop_
_entity.id
_entity.type
_entity.pdbx_description
1 polymer ?
#
loop_
_entity_poly.entity_id
_entity_poly.type
_entity_poly.pdbx_seq_one_letter_code
_entity_poly.pdbx_strand_id
1 'polypeptide(L)'
;MTQAMHRLAEQAHPAFPVTIYYAFKQAESDNEAGTASTGWDTFLAAVIKAGFAISGTWPMRTELGNRMIGSGTNALASSVVLVCRKRAVDAPTISRREFVTALKSELPAALAHVQHGNIAPVDLAQAAIGPGMAVYTRYAKVLDAEGKPLSVREALALINQTLDEALAEQEGDFDRPYFP
;
A
#
# COMPACT_ATOMS: atom_id res chain seq x y z
N MET A 1 10.46 15.66 -7.53
CA MET A 1 9.26 14.80 -7.34
C MET A 1 8.05 15.56 -6.81
N THR A 2 8.15 16.26 -5.68
CA THR A 2 6.98 16.90 -5.03
C THR A 2 6.22 17.90 -5.92
N GLN A 3 6.91 18.73 -6.71
CA GLN A 3 6.25 19.71 -7.59
C GLN A 3 5.50 19.05 -8.76
N ALA A 4 6.04 17.96 -9.31
CA ALA A 4 5.38 17.19 -10.37
C ALA A 4 4.09 16.53 -9.82
N MET A 5 4.18 15.89 -8.66
CA MET A 5 3.02 15.29 -8.01
C MET A 5 1.95 16.33 -7.66
N HIS A 6 2.35 17.52 -7.19
CA HIS A 6 1.42 18.60 -6.88
C HIS A 6 0.65 19.06 -8.12
N ARG A 7 1.33 19.27 -9.25
CA ARG A 7 0.68 19.64 -10.51
C ARG A 7 -0.28 18.56 -11.01
N LEU A 8 0.10 17.28 -10.89
CA LEU A 8 -0.78 16.17 -11.21
C LEU A 8 -2.03 16.19 -10.33
N ALA A 9 -1.86 16.42 -9.03
CA ALA A 9 -2.98 16.55 -8.11
C ALA A 9 -3.87 17.73 -8.51
N GLU A 10 -3.34 18.93 -8.75
CA GLU A 10 -4.15 20.08 -9.15
C GLU A 10 -4.97 19.83 -10.43
N GLN A 11 -4.32 19.29 -11.47
CA GLN A 11 -4.91 19.11 -12.79
C GLN A 11 -5.80 17.87 -12.91
N ALA A 12 -5.72 16.92 -11.98
CA ALA A 12 -6.55 15.72 -12.01
C ALA A 12 -8.05 16.04 -11.87
N HIS A 13 -8.87 15.45 -12.74
CA HIS A 13 -10.32 15.60 -12.65
C HIS A 13 -10.86 14.77 -11.48
N PRO A 14 -11.67 15.34 -10.56
CA PRO A 14 -12.10 14.62 -9.35
C PRO A 14 -12.96 13.38 -9.62
N ALA A 15 -13.64 13.31 -10.76
CA ALA A 15 -14.45 12.14 -11.13
C ALA A 15 -13.64 10.89 -11.47
N PHE A 16 -12.36 11.02 -11.84
CA PHE A 16 -11.54 9.90 -12.32
C PHE A 16 -10.32 9.68 -11.43
N PRO A 17 -9.93 8.41 -11.19
CA PRO A 17 -8.67 8.12 -10.51
C PRO A 17 -7.48 8.45 -11.42
N VAL A 18 -6.36 8.82 -10.79
CA VAL A 18 -5.04 8.91 -11.42
C VAL A 18 -4.29 7.61 -11.13
N THR A 19 -3.76 6.96 -12.15
CA THR A 19 -2.90 5.79 -11.96
C THR A 19 -1.44 6.19 -12.06
N ILE A 20 -0.62 5.77 -11.11
CA ILE A 20 0.83 6.00 -11.11
C ILE A 20 1.54 4.66 -11.18
N TYR A 21 2.36 4.49 -12.21
CA TYR A 21 3.19 3.30 -12.41
C TYR A 21 4.54 3.55 -11.77
N TYR A 22 4.89 2.76 -10.76
CA TYR A 22 6.13 2.88 -10.02
C TYR A 22 6.91 1.57 -10.12
N ALA A 23 8.15 1.65 -10.61
CA ALA A 23 9.08 0.53 -10.68
C ALA A 23 10.16 0.72 -9.62
N PHE A 24 10.40 -0.29 -8.79
CA PHE A 24 11.48 -0.31 -7.81
C PHE A 24 12.35 -1.55 -7.97
N LYS A 25 13.60 -1.44 -7.53
CA LYS A 25 14.57 -2.53 -7.63
C LYS A 25 14.44 -3.44 -6.40
N GLN A 26 14.42 -4.75 -6.58
CA GLN A 26 14.30 -5.75 -5.49
C GLN A 26 15.28 -5.55 -4.30
N ALA A 27 16.43 -4.93 -4.51
CA ALA A 27 17.34 -4.58 -3.41
C ALA A 27 16.73 -3.58 -2.39
N GLU A 28 15.60 -2.94 -2.72
CA GLU A 28 14.84 -2.09 -1.81
C GLU A 28 13.82 -2.88 -0.96
N SER A 29 13.47 -4.13 -1.32
CA SER A 29 12.54 -4.98 -0.55
C SER A 29 13.24 -5.96 0.41
N ASP A 30 14.51 -6.29 0.18
CA ASP A 30 15.22 -7.40 0.85
C ASP A 30 15.91 -7.08 2.20
N ASN A 31 15.52 -6.00 2.88
CA ASN A 31 16.05 -5.76 4.24
C ASN A 31 15.04 -6.20 5.31
N GLU A 32 15.11 -7.48 5.69
CA GLU A 32 14.54 -8.07 6.92
C GLU A 32 15.00 -7.31 8.19
N ALA A 33 16.03 -6.48 8.10
CA ALA A 33 16.46 -5.54 9.13
C ALA A 33 15.90 -4.14 8.86
N GLY A 34 14.82 -3.78 9.55
CA GLY A 34 14.02 -2.55 9.39
C GLY A 34 14.72 -1.19 9.60
N THR A 35 15.79 -0.88 8.86
CA THR A 35 16.53 0.39 8.95
C THR A 35 17.01 0.96 7.60
N ALA A 36 16.25 0.81 6.51
CA ALA A 36 16.44 1.64 5.32
C ALA A 36 15.11 2.24 4.85
N SER A 37 15.02 3.57 4.86
CA SER A 37 13.95 4.34 4.23
C SER A 37 14.01 4.11 2.73
N THR A 38 13.24 3.13 2.25
CA THR A 38 13.16 2.73 0.84
C THR A 38 12.70 3.92 -0.02
N GLY A 39 13.05 3.92 -1.31
CA GLY A 39 12.53 4.92 -2.27
C GLY A 39 10.99 4.94 -2.28
N TRP A 40 10.38 3.79 -1.97
CA TRP A 40 8.94 3.60 -1.80
C TRP A 40 8.31 4.48 -0.71
N ASP A 41 8.81 4.48 0.53
CA ASP A 41 8.25 5.29 1.62
C ASP A 41 8.26 6.78 1.27
N THR A 42 9.39 7.23 0.70
CA THR A 42 9.59 8.61 0.27
C THR A 42 8.64 8.98 -0.88
N PHE A 43 8.44 8.06 -1.81
CA PHE A 43 7.52 8.25 -2.93
C PHE A 43 6.07 8.32 -2.46
N LEU A 44 5.61 7.39 -1.61
CA LEU A 44 4.28 7.42 -1.02
C LEU A 44 4.05 8.72 -0.23
N ALA A 45 5.02 9.13 0.58
CA ALA A 45 4.96 10.41 1.29
C ALA A 45 4.82 11.60 0.34
N ALA A 46 5.52 11.59 -0.80
CA ALA A 46 5.40 12.64 -1.80
C ALA A 46 4.02 12.66 -2.49
N VAL A 47 3.45 11.50 -2.80
CA VAL A 47 2.09 11.35 -3.36
C VAL A 47 1.04 11.88 -2.39
N ILE A 48 1.12 11.49 -1.11
CA ILE A 48 0.18 11.93 -0.07
C ILE A 48 0.31 13.43 0.20
N LYS A 49 1.55 13.94 0.27
CA LYS A 49 1.82 15.37 0.45
C LYS A 49 1.30 16.21 -0.71
N ALA A 50 1.25 15.65 -1.93
CA ALA A 50 0.65 16.31 -3.08
C ALA A 50 -0.89 16.40 -3.03
N GLY A 51 -1.54 15.75 -2.05
CA GLY A 51 -3.00 15.80 -1.89
C GLY A 51 -3.73 14.59 -2.48
N PHE A 52 -3.00 13.54 -2.86
CA PHE A 52 -3.63 12.28 -3.26
C PHE A 52 -3.91 11.38 -2.05
N ALA A 53 -5.09 10.79 -2.04
CA ALA A 53 -5.39 9.56 -1.31
C ALA A 53 -5.08 8.35 -2.21
N ILE A 54 -4.52 7.30 -1.62
CA ILE A 54 -4.18 6.06 -2.32
C ILE A 54 -5.31 5.08 -2.06
N SER A 55 -6.09 4.77 -3.09
CA SER A 55 -7.26 3.91 -3.00
C SER A 55 -7.00 2.44 -3.34
N GLY A 56 -5.83 2.12 -3.88
CA GLY A 56 -5.45 0.75 -4.20
C GLY A 56 -4.03 0.63 -4.74
N THR A 57 -3.46 -0.57 -4.62
CA THR A 57 -2.19 -0.98 -5.21
C THR A 57 -2.42 -2.26 -5.99
N TRP A 58 -1.79 -2.35 -7.17
CA TRP A 58 -1.84 -3.55 -7.98
C TRP A 58 -0.43 -3.96 -8.37
N PRO A 59 -0.02 -5.21 -8.06
CA PRO A 59 1.26 -5.73 -8.52
C PRO A 59 1.23 -5.80 -10.05
N MET A 60 2.31 -5.36 -10.68
CA MET A 60 2.49 -5.41 -12.12
C MET A 60 3.78 -6.17 -12.41
N ARG A 61 3.64 -7.38 -12.96
CA ARG A 61 4.78 -8.09 -13.54
C ARG A 61 4.98 -7.58 -14.96
N THR A 62 6.03 -6.79 -15.18
CA THR A 62 6.42 -6.30 -16.51
C THR A 62 7.41 -7.22 -17.21
N GLU A 63 7.46 -8.51 -16.85
CA GLU A 63 8.32 -9.48 -17.50
C GLU A 63 7.89 -9.70 -18.95
N LEU A 64 8.52 -8.96 -19.87
CA LEU A 64 8.65 -9.38 -21.25
C LEU A 64 9.56 -10.62 -21.26
N GLY A 65 8.97 -11.81 -21.16
CA GLY A 65 9.66 -13.10 -21.29
C GLY A 65 10.37 -13.34 -22.64
N ASN A 66 10.44 -12.33 -23.51
CA ASN A 66 10.96 -12.40 -24.87
C ASN A 66 12.13 -11.45 -25.18
N ARG A 67 12.72 -10.75 -24.20
CA ARG A 67 14.01 -10.07 -24.43
C ARG A 67 15.19 -10.97 -24.06
N MET A 68 15.56 -11.81 -25.04
CA MET A 68 16.98 -12.10 -25.28
C MET A 68 17.67 -10.75 -25.52
N ILE A 69 18.80 -10.50 -24.83
CA ILE A 69 19.69 -9.32 -24.86
C ILE A 69 19.59 -8.50 -23.56
N GLY A 70 20.52 -8.79 -22.66
CA GLY A 70 20.82 -8.00 -21.47
C GLY A 70 21.52 -8.81 -20.39
N SER A 71 22.56 -9.57 -20.75
CA SER A 71 23.44 -10.23 -19.78
C SER A 71 23.97 -9.18 -18.80
N GLY A 72 23.57 -9.27 -17.52
CA GLY A 72 24.31 -8.69 -16.39
C GLY A 72 23.75 -7.47 -15.65
N THR A 73 22.57 -6.89 -15.95
CA THR A 73 22.15 -5.65 -15.24
C THR A 73 20.68 -5.49 -14.82
N ASN A 74 19.76 -6.36 -15.24
CA ASN A 74 18.34 -6.20 -14.90
C ASN A 74 17.88 -7.27 -13.90
N ALA A 75 18.27 -7.10 -12.64
CA ALA A 75 17.59 -7.76 -11.52
C ALA A 75 16.12 -7.33 -11.54
N LEU A 76 15.19 -8.28 -11.45
CA LEU A 76 13.74 -8.09 -11.49
C LEU A 76 13.32 -6.75 -10.87
N ALA A 77 12.89 -5.81 -11.70
CA ALA A 77 12.24 -4.60 -11.22
C ALA A 77 10.78 -4.96 -10.97
N SER A 78 10.39 -5.06 -9.69
CA SER A 78 8.98 -5.18 -9.33
C SER A 78 8.29 -3.85 -9.63
N SER A 79 7.19 -3.92 -10.38
CA SER A 79 6.38 -2.74 -10.70
C SER A 79 5.07 -2.81 -9.93
N VAL A 80 4.58 -1.64 -9.49
CA VAL A 80 3.29 -1.48 -8.82
C VAL A 80 2.52 -0.35 -9.47
N VAL A 81 1.22 -0.56 -9.67
CA VAL A 81 0.28 0.48 -10.07
C VAL A 81 -0.42 0.99 -8.83
N LEU A 82 -0.29 2.29 -8.56
CA LEU A 82 -1.06 2.98 -7.54
C LEU A 82 -2.31 3.60 -8.16
N VAL A 83 -3.45 3.43 -7.50
CA VAL A 83 -4.70 4.10 -7.86
C VAL A 83 -4.91 5.25 -6.87
N CYS A 84 -4.75 6.48 -7.36
CA CYS A 84 -4.82 7.69 -6.56
C CYS A 84 -6.09 8.49 -6.86
N ARG A 85 -6.67 9.12 -5.83
CA ARG A 85 -7.78 10.08 -5.97
C ARG A 85 -7.45 11.34 -5.20
N LYS A 86 -8.01 12.48 -5.60
CA LYS A 86 -7.91 13.70 -4.78
C LYS A 86 -8.46 13.41 -3.39
N ARG A 87 -7.69 13.70 -2.35
CA ARG A 87 -8.17 13.57 -0.97
C ARG A 87 -9.25 14.64 -0.72
N ALA A 88 -10.27 14.27 0.05
CA ALA A 88 -11.32 15.18 0.45
C ALA A 88 -10.74 16.34 1.28
N VAL A 89 -11.25 17.56 1.06
CA VAL A 89 -10.77 18.78 1.73
C VAL A 89 -11.18 18.79 3.21
N ASP A 90 -12.30 18.14 3.52
CA ASP A 90 -12.93 17.99 4.83
C ASP A 90 -12.59 16.65 5.52
N ALA A 91 -11.53 15.98 5.07
CA ALA A 91 -11.12 14.70 5.65
C ALA A 91 -10.87 14.83 7.17
N PRO A 92 -11.47 13.95 8.01
CA PRO A 92 -11.33 14.05 9.45
C PRO A 92 -9.92 13.67 9.91
N THR A 93 -9.58 14.07 11.14
CA THR A 93 -8.38 13.62 11.84
C THR A 93 -8.80 12.59 12.89
N ILE A 94 -8.02 11.52 13.02
CA ILE A 94 -8.29 10.44 13.98
C ILE A 94 -7.05 10.11 14.81
N SER A 95 -7.24 9.36 15.88
CA SER A 95 -6.16 8.79 16.69
C SER A 95 -5.57 7.53 16.05
N ARG A 96 -4.34 7.16 16.45
CA ARG A 96 -3.70 5.89 16.11
C ARG A 96 -4.57 4.70 16.48
N ARG A 97 -5.29 4.77 17.60
CA ARG A 97 -6.18 3.68 18.04
C ARG A 97 -7.34 3.48 17.07
N GLU A 98 -8.01 4.56 16.69
CA GLU A 98 -9.10 4.51 15.70
C GLU A 98 -8.59 4.03 14.34
N PHE A 99 -7.36 4.40 13.96
CA PHE A 99 -6.75 3.93 12.73
C PHE A 99 -6.55 2.41 12.74
N VAL A 100 -5.96 1.86 13.81
CA VAL A 100 -5.79 0.40 13.96
C VAL A 100 -7.14 -0.31 14.01
N THR A 101 -8.14 0.26 14.69
CA THR A 101 -9.51 -0.30 14.69
C THR A 101 -10.09 -0.35 13.28
N ALA A 102 -9.96 0.72 12.49
CA ALA A 102 -10.42 0.77 11.11
C ALA A 102 -9.69 -0.26 10.22
N LEU A 103 -8.37 -0.40 10.37
CA LEU A 103 -7.59 -1.43 9.67
C LEU A 103 -8.12 -2.83 9.98
N LYS A 104 -8.30 -3.17 11.26
CA LYS A 104 -8.81 -4.48 11.68
C LYS A 104 -10.21 -4.79 11.17
N SER A 105 -11.07 -3.78 11.03
CA SER A 105 -12.42 -3.98 10.49
C SER A 105 -12.47 -4.06 8.96
N GLU A 106 -11.59 -3.35 8.25
CA GLU A 106 -11.69 -3.18 6.79
C GLU A 106 -10.73 -4.11 6.01
N LEU A 107 -9.53 -4.40 6.55
CA LEU A 107 -8.52 -5.21 5.87
C LEU A 107 -8.95 -6.65 5.59
N PRO A 108 -9.61 -7.39 6.51
CA PRO A 108 -9.98 -8.79 6.23
C PRO A 108 -10.91 -8.94 5.03
N ALA A 109 -11.91 -8.05 4.91
CA ALA A 109 -12.82 -8.04 3.77
C ALA A 109 -12.09 -7.65 2.46
N ALA A 110 -11.20 -6.66 2.53
CA ALA A 110 -10.40 -6.26 1.38
C ALA A 110 -9.42 -7.36 0.93
N LEU A 111 -8.82 -8.08 1.87
CA LEU A 111 -7.95 -9.24 1.61
C LEU A 111 -8.70 -10.36 0.92
N ALA A 112 -9.92 -10.67 1.37
CA ALA A 112 -10.77 -11.63 0.69
C ALA A 112 -11.01 -11.21 -0.77
N HIS A 113 -11.31 -9.94 -1.04
CA HIS A 113 -11.48 -9.47 -2.43
C HIS A 113 -10.20 -9.61 -3.27
N VAL A 114 -9.03 -9.31 -2.70
CA VAL A 114 -7.72 -9.48 -3.34
C VAL A 114 -7.46 -10.96 -3.67
N GLN A 115 -7.77 -11.88 -2.74
CA GLN A 115 -7.62 -13.33 -2.94
C GLN A 115 -8.53 -13.86 -4.06
N HIS A 116 -9.76 -13.35 -4.17
CA HIS A 116 -10.66 -13.69 -5.28
C HIS A 116 -10.18 -13.12 -6.63
N GLY A 117 -9.26 -12.15 -6.62
CA GLY A 117 -8.73 -11.47 -7.81
C GLY A 117 -7.69 -12.24 -8.63
N ASN A 118 -7.48 -13.54 -8.36
CA ASN A 118 -6.46 -14.39 -8.99
C ASN A 118 -5.03 -13.82 -8.83
N ILE A 119 -4.77 -13.12 -7.72
CA ILE A 119 -3.46 -12.60 -7.35
C ILE A 119 -2.62 -13.74 -6.78
N ALA A 120 -1.39 -13.88 -7.25
CA ALA A 120 -0.49 -14.90 -6.73
C ALA A 120 -0.20 -14.66 -5.24
N PRO A 121 -0.09 -15.70 -4.39
CA PRO A 121 0.16 -15.54 -2.96
C PRO A 121 1.36 -14.65 -2.62
N VAL A 122 2.43 -14.74 -3.42
CA VAL A 122 3.64 -13.92 -3.28
C VAL A 122 3.39 -12.41 -3.50
N ASP A 123 2.36 -12.06 -4.25
CA ASP A 123 2.01 -10.67 -4.59
C ASP A 123 0.89 -10.12 -3.68
N LEU A 124 0.34 -10.95 -2.79
CA LEU A 124 -0.82 -10.63 -1.96
C LEU A 124 -0.50 -9.55 -0.93
N ALA A 125 0.64 -9.63 -0.24
CA ALA A 125 1.07 -8.61 0.72
C ALA A 125 1.18 -7.22 0.05
N GLN A 126 1.72 -7.16 -1.17
CA GLN A 126 1.86 -5.91 -1.92
C GLN A 126 0.51 -5.36 -2.42
N ALA A 127 -0.41 -6.24 -2.83
CA ALA A 127 -1.77 -5.84 -3.19
C ALA A 127 -2.56 -5.34 -1.96
N ALA A 128 -2.29 -5.92 -0.79
CA ALA A 128 -2.97 -5.61 0.46
C ALA A 128 -2.51 -4.29 1.12
N ILE A 129 -1.33 -3.77 0.77
CA ILE A 129 -0.90 -2.42 1.14
C ILE A 129 -1.90 -1.36 0.64
N GLY A 130 -2.51 -1.55 -0.54
CA GLY A 130 -3.46 -0.63 -1.14
C GLY A 130 -4.66 -0.35 -0.25
N PRO A 131 -5.43 -1.39 0.16
CA PRO A 131 -6.48 -1.25 1.16
C PRO A 131 -6.03 -0.57 2.46
N GLY A 132 -4.88 -0.94 3.02
CA GLY A 132 -4.37 -0.31 4.24
C GLY A 132 -4.06 1.18 4.06
N MET A 133 -3.45 1.54 2.94
CA MET A 133 -3.17 2.92 2.57
C MET A 133 -4.45 3.70 2.23
N ALA A 134 -5.50 3.04 1.75
CA ALA A 134 -6.81 3.67 1.57
C ALA A 134 -7.39 4.11 2.92
N VAL A 135 -7.30 3.26 3.94
CA VAL A 135 -7.69 3.63 5.31
C VAL A 135 -6.84 4.80 5.81
N TYR A 136 -5.51 4.73 5.69
CA TYR A 136 -4.63 5.80 6.19
C TYR A 136 -4.87 7.14 5.49
N THR A 137 -4.99 7.13 4.16
CA THR A 137 -5.03 8.35 3.35
C THR A 137 -6.42 8.96 3.20
N ARG A 138 -7.49 8.29 3.67
CA ARG A 138 -8.83 8.90 3.77
C ARG A 138 -8.91 9.99 4.83
N TYR A 139 -8.03 9.94 5.82
CA TYR A 139 -7.94 10.91 6.90
C TYR A 139 -6.96 12.04 6.55
N ALA A 140 -7.20 13.23 7.09
CA ALA A 140 -6.26 14.34 6.93
C ALA A 140 -4.95 14.05 7.67
N LYS A 141 -5.07 13.52 8.89
CA LYS A 141 -3.96 13.10 9.77
C LYS A 141 -4.41 11.95 10.66
N VAL A 142 -3.46 11.10 11.04
CA VAL A 142 -3.61 10.13 12.13
C VAL A 142 -2.61 10.54 13.21
N LEU A 143 -3.08 10.76 14.44
CA LEU A 143 -2.26 11.27 15.54
C LEU A 143 -1.89 10.17 16.54
N ASP A 144 -0.65 10.17 17.02
CA ASP A 144 -0.23 9.34 18.16
C ASP A 144 -0.73 9.89 19.50
N ALA A 145 -0.31 9.26 20.61
CA ALA A 145 -0.74 9.64 21.95
C ALA A 145 -0.22 11.03 22.37
N GLU A 146 0.89 11.45 21.76
CA GLU A 146 1.53 12.75 21.94
C GLU A 146 0.95 13.84 21.01
N GLY A 147 -0.02 13.49 20.16
CA GLY A 147 -0.66 14.40 19.22
C GLY A 147 0.17 14.68 17.95
N LYS A 148 1.24 13.93 17.71
CA LYS A 148 2.08 14.04 16.52
C LYS A 148 1.50 13.19 15.38
N PRO A 149 1.52 13.69 14.14
CA PRO A 149 1.07 12.90 12.99
C PRO A 149 1.97 11.69 12.74
N LEU A 150 1.36 10.51 12.57
CA LEU A 150 2.04 9.32 12.10
C LEU A 150 2.63 9.55 10.71
N SER A 151 3.88 9.17 10.55
CA SER A 151 4.56 9.10 9.26
C SER A 151 4.01 7.95 8.41
N VAL A 152 4.27 8.02 7.10
CA VAL A 152 3.92 6.93 6.16
C VAL A 152 4.58 5.62 6.58
N ARG A 153 5.83 5.67 7.06
CA ARG A 153 6.55 4.49 7.52
C ARG A 153 5.88 3.83 8.73
N GLU A 154 5.45 4.63 9.71
CA GLU A 154 4.72 4.11 10.88
C GLU A 154 3.36 3.55 10.47
N ALA A 155 2.67 4.18 9.53
CA ALA A 155 1.41 3.67 8.98
C ALA A 155 1.60 2.34 8.26
N LEU A 156 2.61 2.21 7.39
CA LEU A 156 2.95 0.97 6.70
C LEU A 156 3.30 -0.17 7.67
N ALA A 157 4.03 0.12 8.74
CA ALA A 157 4.32 -0.87 9.78
C ALA A 157 3.04 -1.39 10.44
N LEU A 158 2.09 -0.50 10.78
CA LEU A 158 0.80 -0.90 11.35
C LEU A 158 -0.06 -1.68 10.36
N ILE A 159 -0.02 -1.31 9.08
CA ILE A 159 -0.72 -2.02 8.00
C ILE A 159 -0.16 -3.43 7.88
N ASN A 160 1.15 -3.59 7.71
CA ASN A 160 1.79 -4.90 7.60
C ASN A 160 1.51 -5.79 8.82
N GLN A 161 1.63 -5.24 10.03
CA GLN A 161 1.27 -5.99 11.25
C GLN A 161 -0.18 -6.47 11.22
N THR A 162 -1.12 -5.61 10.82
CA THR A 162 -2.55 -5.99 10.77
C THR A 162 -2.83 -6.98 9.65
N LEU A 163 -2.10 -6.90 8.54
CA LEU A 163 -2.16 -7.86 7.45
C LEU A 163 -1.67 -9.24 7.89
N ASP A 164 -0.54 -9.30 8.58
CA ASP A 164 0.00 -10.55 9.11
C ASP A 164 -0.97 -11.20 10.12
N GLU A 165 -1.55 -10.40 11.01
CA GLU A 165 -2.60 -10.86 11.95
C GLU A 165 -3.82 -11.43 11.19
N ALA A 166 -4.33 -10.73 10.18
CA ALA A 166 -5.49 -11.17 9.41
C ALA A 166 -5.23 -12.42 8.55
N LEU A 167 -4.01 -12.55 8.00
CA LEU A 167 -3.61 -13.74 7.24
C LEU A 167 -3.46 -14.97 8.16
N ALA A 168 -2.86 -14.79 9.33
CA ALA A 168 -2.73 -15.87 10.32
C ALA A 168 -4.09 -16.35 10.84
N GLU A 169 -5.06 -15.44 11.05
CA GLU A 169 -6.43 -15.82 11.44
C GLU A 169 -7.15 -16.63 10.35
N GLN A 170 -6.91 -16.33 9.07
CA GLN A 170 -7.45 -17.11 7.95
C GLN A 170 -6.81 -18.50 7.88
N GLU A 171 -5.49 -18.61 8.02
CA GLU A 171 -4.77 -19.90 8.05
C GLU A 171 -5.24 -20.79 9.21
N GLY A 172 -5.47 -20.21 10.39
CA GLY A 172 -5.98 -20.94 11.55
C GLY A 172 -7.42 -21.48 11.40
N ASP A 173 -8.21 -20.94 10.47
CA ASP A 173 -9.56 -21.46 10.17
C ASP A 173 -9.53 -22.69 9.25
N PHE A 174 -8.46 -22.87 8.46
CA PHE A 174 -8.25 -24.07 7.62
C PHE A 174 -7.87 -25.32 8.43
N ASP A 175 -7.32 -25.13 9.64
CA ASP A 175 -6.90 -26.23 10.52
C ASP A 175 -8.00 -26.73 11.47
N ARG A 176 -9.26 -26.26 11.34
CA ARG A 176 -10.36 -26.85 12.11
C ARG A 176 -10.62 -28.28 11.62
N PRO A 177 -10.40 -29.31 12.45
CA PRO A 177 -10.74 -30.67 12.06
C PRO A 177 -12.25 -30.72 11.85
N TYR A 178 -12.64 -31.05 10.62
CA TYR A 178 -14.01 -31.40 10.26
C TYR A 178 -14.41 -32.61 11.11
N PHE A 179 -15.05 -32.38 12.25
CA PHE A 179 -15.63 -33.46 13.04
C PHE A 179 -17.10 -33.66 12.59
N PRO A 180 -17.47 -34.88 12.16
CA PRO A 180 -18.81 -35.22 11.71
C PRO A 180 -19.84 -35.25 12.84
#